data_AF-A0A7V8DFJ6-F1
#
_entry.id   AF-A0A7V8DFJ6-F1
#
_cell.length_a   1.000
_cell.length_b   1.000
_cell.length_c   1.000
_cell.angle_alpha   90.00
_cell.angle_beta   90.00
_cell.angle_gamma   90.00
#
_symmetry.space_group_name_H-M   'P 1'
#
loop_
_entity.id
_entity.type
_entity.pdbx_description
1 polymer ?
#
loop_
_entity_poly.entity_id
_entity_poly.type
_entity_poly.pdbx_seq_one_letter_code
_entity_poly.pdbx_strand_id
1 'polypeptide(L)'
;MPDQKNCGHLRNLSAYMDGELTPAGAGRLEEHLKGCPSCAAALDRMRTAESGLRALPAAEPPPFFAARVAAAAAALERERSSLLRFLRLPAPAAVALSAFILLNALTFALNAGALESVQRGELAKKTVAQMLRPSSIINPVAVARLCNECSAYLCGCMREAGKGHLCPCKSCAMEKTYVH
;
A
#
# COMPACT_ATOMS: atom_id res chain seq x y z
N MET A 1 -41.98 10.24 30.85
CA MET A 1 -42.59 9.28 29.90
C MET A 1 -41.87 9.45 28.57
N PRO A 2 -41.02 8.51 28.13
CA PRO A 2 -40.25 8.69 26.90
C PRO A 2 -41.17 8.61 25.67
N ASP A 3 -40.84 9.45 24.70
CA ASP A 3 -41.59 9.82 23.50
C ASP A 3 -41.89 8.59 22.60
N GLN A 4 -43.14 8.13 22.62
CA GLN A 4 -43.61 6.94 21.88
C GLN A 4 -43.65 7.11 20.35
N LYS A 5 -43.35 8.31 19.83
CA LYS A 5 -43.63 8.64 18.43
C LYS A 5 -42.48 8.33 17.45
N ASN A 6 -41.24 8.14 17.92
CA ASN A 6 -40.08 7.95 17.03
C ASN A 6 -39.15 6.79 17.47
N CYS A 7 -39.68 5.58 17.63
CA CYS A 7 -38.84 4.39 17.85
C CYS A 7 -38.26 3.91 16.51
N GLY A 8 -36.96 4.18 16.27
CA GLY A 8 -36.22 3.78 15.06
C GLY A 8 -35.93 2.28 14.92
N HIS A 9 -36.83 1.40 15.39
CA HIS A 9 -36.62 -0.06 15.44
C HIS A 9 -37.20 -0.82 14.24
N LEU A 10 -37.72 -0.15 13.22
CA LEU A 10 -38.34 -0.80 12.05
C LEU A 10 -37.44 -1.87 11.41
N ARG A 11 -36.13 -1.59 11.28
CA ARG A 11 -35.17 -2.55 10.73
C ARG A 11 -35.04 -3.80 11.60
N ASN A 12 -35.07 -3.64 12.92
CA ASN A 12 -34.98 -4.75 13.86
C ASN A 12 -36.28 -5.55 13.90
N LEU A 13 -37.45 -4.94 13.66
CA LEU A 13 -38.72 -5.66 13.54
C LEU A 13 -38.72 -6.59 12.33
N SER A 14 -38.25 -6.12 11.16
CA SER A 14 -38.09 -6.98 9.97
C SER A 14 -37.10 -8.12 10.24
N ALA A 15 -35.89 -7.78 10.72
CA ALA A 15 -34.87 -8.78 11.04
C ALA A 15 -35.34 -9.80 12.09
N TYR A 16 -36.23 -9.40 13.01
CA TYR A 16 -36.86 -10.31 13.97
C TYR A 16 -37.85 -11.27 13.31
N MET A 17 -38.68 -10.79 12.36
CA MET A 17 -39.58 -11.64 11.59
C MET A 17 -38.83 -12.64 10.72
N ASP A 18 -37.71 -12.22 10.14
CA ASP A 18 -36.86 -13.06 9.29
C ASP A 18 -35.93 -14.01 10.09
N GLY A 19 -35.90 -13.88 11.43
CA GLY A 19 -35.03 -14.70 12.29
C GLY A 19 -33.55 -14.34 12.21
N GLU A 20 -33.22 -13.15 11.71
CA GLU A 20 -31.83 -12.67 11.50
C GLU A 20 -31.20 -12.02 12.74
N LEU A 21 -31.98 -11.78 13.80
CA LEU A 21 -31.44 -11.24 15.04
C LEU A 21 -30.72 -12.31 15.87
N THR A 22 -29.61 -11.93 16.49
CA THR A 22 -28.99 -12.78 17.51
C THR A 22 -29.93 -13.00 18.70
N PRO A 23 -29.78 -14.08 19.48
CA PRO A 23 -30.66 -14.36 20.63
C PRO A 23 -30.72 -13.19 21.62
N ALA A 24 -29.58 -12.54 21.87
CA ALA A 24 -29.52 -11.35 22.72
C ALA A 24 -30.22 -10.12 22.10
N GLY A 25 -30.16 -9.97 20.77
CA GLY A 25 -30.86 -8.91 20.05
C GLY A 25 -32.38 -9.10 20.06
N ALA A 26 -32.83 -10.34 19.85
CA ALA A 26 -34.24 -10.72 19.95
C ALA A 26 -34.81 -10.43 21.34
N GLY A 27 -34.12 -10.84 22.41
CA GLY A 27 -34.56 -10.58 23.79
C GLY A 27 -34.69 -9.09 24.13
N ARG A 28 -33.75 -8.24 23.66
CA ARG A 28 -33.86 -6.78 23.85
C ARG A 28 -35.06 -6.18 23.11
N LEU A 29 -35.32 -6.68 21.89
CA LEU A 29 -36.47 -6.22 21.11
C LEU A 29 -37.79 -6.66 21.73
N GLU A 30 -37.88 -7.90 22.22
CA GLU A 30 -39.06 -8.41 22.92
C GLU A 30 -39.37 -7.59 24.19
N GLU A 31 -38.35 -7.23 24.95
CA GLU A 31 -38.54 -6.34 26.10
C GLU A 31 -39.03 -4.95 25.68
N HIS A 32 -38.50 -4.41 24.59
CA HIS A 32 -38.98 -3.16 24.02
C HIS A 32 -40.44 -3.25 23.56
N LEU A 33 -40.84 -4.36 22.95
CA LEU A 33 -42.22 -4.58 22.49
C LEU A 33 -43.24 -4.60 23.63
N LYS A 34 -42.85 -5.08 24.83
CA LYS A 34 -43.69 -4.99 26.03
C LYS A 34 -43.92 -3.55 26.49
N GLY A 35 -42.92 -2.67 26.30
CA GLY A 35 -42.96 -1.28 26.75
C GLY A 35 -43.41 -0.26 25.70
N CYS A 36 -43.48 -0.63 24.41
CA CYS A 36 -43.72 0.28 23.31
C CYS A 36 -44.90 -0.18 22.41
N PRO A 37 -46.12 0.34 22.65
CA PRO A 37 -47.31 -0.04 21.88
C PRO A 37 -47.21 0.28 20.38
N SER A 38 -46.48 1.35 19.99
CA SER A 38 -46.33 1.72 18.59
C SER A 38 -45.50 0.70 17.81
N CYS A 39 -44.41 0.19 18.39
CA CYS A 39 -43.61 -0.89 17.81
C CYS A 39 -44.35 -2.23 17.79
N ALA A 40 -45.13 -2.54 18.84
CA ALA A 40 -45.97 -3.74 18.86
C ALA A 40 -47.04 -3.72 17.75
N ALA A 41 -47.72 -2.59 17.56
CA ALA A 41 -48.68 -2.41 16.47
C ALA A 41 -48.02 -2.47 15.09
N ALA A 42 -46.79 -1.94 14.95
CA ALA A 42 -46.05 -2.03 13.68
C ALA A 42 -45.70 -3.49 13.33
N LEU A 43 -45.24 -4.28 14.31
CA LEU A 43 -44.95 -5.71 14.13
C LEU A 43 -46.21 -6.49 13.73
N ASP A 44 -47.34 -6.20 14.38
CA ASP A 44 -48.62 -6.86 14.07
C ASP A 44 -49.10 -6.57 12.64
N ARG A 45 -48.96 -5.32 12.17
CA ARG A 45 -49.24 -4.96 10.77
C ARG A 45 -48.35 -5.72 9.79
N MET A 46 -47.07 -5.87 10.09
CA MET A 46 -46.15 -6.64 9.25
C MET A 46 -46.53 -8.13 9.20
N ARG A 47 -46.87 -8.73 10.35
CA ARG A 47 -47.37 -10.11 10.42
C ARG A 47 -48.67 -10.31 9.64
N THR A 48 -49.58 -9.34 9.70
CA THR A 48 -50.84 -9.37 8.94
C THR A 48 -50.59 -9.28 7.43
N ALA A 49 -49.64 -8.45 7.00
CA ALA A 49 -49.24 -8.39 5.61
C ALA A 49 -48.59 -9.71 5.14
N GLU A 50 -47.71 -10.28 5.95
CA GLU A 50 -47.05 -11.56 5.65
C GLU A 50 -48.06 -12.71 5.54
N SER A 51 -49.03 -12.79 6.46
CA SER A 51 -50.06 -13.83 6.41
C SER A 51 -50.95 -13.70 5.17
N GLY A 52 -51.28 -12.47 4.77
CA GLY A 52 -51.99 -12.19 3.52
C GLY A 52 -51.20 -12.65 2.28
N LEU A 53 -49.88 -12.42 2.26
CA LEU A 53 -49.01 -12.89 1.17
C LEU A 53 -48.90 -14.42 1.14
N ARG A 54 -48.79 -15.07 2.31
CA ARG A 54 -48.74 -16.54 2.41
C ARG A 54 -50.05 -17.23 2.04
N ALA A 55 -51.18 -16.52 2.12
CA ALA A 55 -52.49 -17.02 1.71
C ALA A 55 -52.70 -17.00 0.19
N LEU A 56 -51.81 -16.35 -0.57
CA LEU A 56 -51.88 -16.36 -2.03
C LEU A 56 -51.62 -17.77 -2.60
N PRO A 57 -52.25 -18.12 -3.73
CA PRO A 57 -51.98 -19.40 -4.39
C PRO A 57 -50.50 -19.48 -4.77
N ALA A 58 -49.91 -20.67 -4.58
CA ALA A 58 -48.52 -20.92 -4.95
C ALA A 58 -48.35 -20.67 -6.46
N ALA A 59 -47.37 -19.83 -6.82
CA ALA A 59 -47.03 -19.63 -8.22
C ALA A 59 -46.42 -20.92 -8.79
N GLU A 60 -46.99 -21.41 -9.89
CA GLU A 60 -46.46 -22.60 -10.54
C GLU A 60 -45.15 -22.23 -11.27
N PRO A 61 -44.02 -22.87 -10.92
CA PRO A 61 -42.74 -22.53 -11.53
C PRO A 61 -42.73 -22.96 -13.01
N PRO A 62 -41.98 -22.25 -13.88
CA PRO A 62 -41.89 -22.63 -15.28
C PRO A 62 -41.27 -24.03 -15.44
N PRO A 63 -41.54 -24.72 -16.57
CA PRO A 63 -40.90 -25.99 -16.88
C PRO A 63 -39.37 -25.92 -16.71
N PHE A 64 -38.78 -26.99 -16.20
CA PHE A 64 -37.33 -27.11 -15.93
C PHE A 64 -36.76 -26.16 -14.88
N PHE A 65 -37.57 -25.40 -14.12
CA PHE A 65 -37.06 -24.53 -13.05
C PHE A 65 -36.19 -25.28 -12.04
N ALA A 66 -36.66 -26.42 -11.53
CA ALA A 66 -35.91 -27.25 -10.58
C ALA A 66 -34.57 -27.73 -11.17
N ALA A 67 -34.55 -28.13 -12.44
CA ALA A 67 -33.33 -28.53 -13.13
C ALA A 67 -32.34 -27.37 -13.29
N ARG A 68 -32.82 -26.17 -13.62
CA ARG A 68 -32.00 -24.96 -13.71
C ARG A 68 -31.41 -24.56 -12.36
N VAL A 69 -32.21 -24.59 -11.30
CA VAL A 69 -31.75 -24.30 -9.93
C VAL A 69 -30.73 -25.33 -9.47
N ALA A 70 -30.98 -26.62 -9.70
CA ALA A 70 -30.04 -27.69 -9.36
C ALA A 70 -28.71 -27.56 -10.14
N ALA A 71 -28.78 -27.24 -11.44
CA ALA A 71 -27.59 -27.01 -12.25
C ALA A 71 -26.79 -25.79 -11.77
N ALA A 72 -27.47 -24.69 -11.40
CA ALA A 72 -26.83 -23.50 -10.85
C ALA A 72 -26.17 -23.78 -9.49
N ALA A 73 -26.85 -24.51 -8.60
CA ALA A 73 -26.29 -24.92 -7.31
C ALA A 73 -25.05 -25.81 -7.49
N ALA A 74 -25.11 -26.80 -8.39
CA ALA A 74 -23.99 -27.68 -8.68
C ALA A 74 -22.79 -26.93 -9.28
N ALA A 75 -23.02 -25.89 -10.09
CA ALA A 75 -21.95 -25.04 -10.63
C ALA A 75 -21.19 -24.31 -9.51
N LEU A 76 -21.93 -23.72 -8.55
CA LEU A 76 -21.34 -23.04 -7.38
C LEU A 76 -20.54 -24.01 -6.49
N GLU A 77 -21.03 -25.23 -6.29
CA GLU A 77 -20.28 -26.25 -5.54
C GLU A 77 -19.02 -26.70 -6.27
N ARG A 78 -19.05 -26.81 -7.60
CA ARG A 78 -17.91 -27.28 -8.40
C ARG A 78 -16.73 -26.29 -8.31
N GLU A 79 -16.98 -24.99 -8.34
CA GLU A 79 -15.93 -23.97 -8.14
C GLU A 79 -15.29 -24.07 -6.75
N ARG A 80 -16.11 -24.16 -5.70
CA ARG A 80 -15.62 -24.30 -4.31
C ARG A 80 -14.84 -25.61 -4.10
N SER A 81 -15.31 -26.70 -4.71
CA SER A 81 -14.67 -28.01 -4.63
C SER A 81 -13.32 -28.05 -5.35
N SER A 82 -13.13 -27.25 -6.40
CA SER A 82 -11.87 -27.18 -7.15
C SER A 82 -10.77 -26.53 -6.32
N LEU A 83 -11.07 -25.45 -5.59
CA LEU A 83 -10.16 -24.83 -4.62
C LEU A 83 -9.84 -25.77 -3.45
N LEU A 84 -10.84 -26.45 -2.89
CA LEU A 84 -10.64 -27.43 -1.83
C LEU A 84 -9.89 -28.69 -2.31
N ARG A 85 -9.98 -29.04 -3.60
CA ARG A 85 -9.24 -30.15 -4.21
C ARG A 85 -7.75 -29.84 -4.30
N PHE A 86 -7.35 -28.59 -4.54
CA PHE A 86 -5.95 -28.16 -4.39
C PHE A 86 -5.48 -28.23 -2.93
N LEU A 87 -6.36 -27.99 -1.97
CA LEU A 87 -6.05 -28.18 -0.54
C LEU A 87 -5.95 -29.66 -0.13
N ARG A 88 -6.43 -30.58 -0.99
CA ARG A 88 -6.30 -32.04 -0.84
C ARG A 88 -5.14 -32.62 -1.64
N LEU A 89 -4.14 -31.82 -2.01
CA LEU A 89 -2.85 -32.35 -2.46
C LEU A 89 -2.30 -33.29 -1.35
N PRO A 90 -1.81 -34.50 -1.70
CA PRO A 90 -1.24 -35.39 -0.70
C PRO A 90 -0.08 -34.66 0.01
N ALA A 91 -0.08 -34.69 1.34
CA ALA A 91 0.92 -34.04 2.19
C ALA A 91 2.37 -34.08 1.67
N PRO A 92 2.90 -35.20 1.11
CA PRO A 92 4.26 -35.22 0.56
C PRO A 92 4.49 -34.26 -0.64
N ALA A 93 3.50 -34.05 -1.51
CA ALA A 93 3.65 -33.18 -2.68
C ALA A 93 3.74 -31.70 -2.31
N ALA A 94 2.98 -31.28 -1.29
CA ALA A 94 3.01 -29.91 -0.77
C ALA A 94 4.35 -29.59 -0.08
N VAL A 95 4.91 -30.55 0.67
CA VAL A 95 6.22 -30.40 1.33
C VAL A 95 7.37 -30.33 0.31
N ALA A 96 7.33 -31.13 -0.75
CA ALA A 96 8.36 -31.09 -1.78
C ALA A 96 8.37 -29.75 -2.54
N LEU A 97 7.18 -29.22 -2.88
CA LEU A 97 7.07 -27.93 -3.58
C LEU A 97 7.51 -26.75 -2.70
N SER A 98 7.11 -26.75 -1.42
CA SER A 98 7.52 -25.69 -0.49
C SER A 98 9.02 -25.73 -0.22
N ALA A 99 9.61 -26.92 -0.04
CA ALA A 99 11.06 -27.08 0.10
C ALA A 99 11.81 -26.60 -1.16
N PHE A 100 11.30 -26.90 -2.35
CA PHE A 100 11.89 -26.45 -3.61
C PHE A 100 11.85 -24.91 -3.75
N ILE A 101 10.72 -24.28 -3.43
CA ILE A 101 10.57 -22.81 -3.47
C ILE A 101 11.50 -22.15 -2.45
N LEU A 102 11.52 -22.65 -1.21
CA LEU A 102 12.37 -22.11 -0.14
C LEU A 102 13.86 -22.27 -0.47
N LEU A 103 14.26 -23.41 -1.02
CA LEU A 103 15.64 -23.65 -1.45
C LEU A 103 16.05 -22.63 -2.53
N ASN A 104 15.25 -22.46 -3.58
CA ASN A 104 15.55 -21.51 -4.65
C ASN A 104 15.56 -20.06 -4.15
N ALA A 105 14.62 -19.67 -3.30
CA ALA A 105 14.57 -18.34 -2.71
C ALA A 105 15.80 -18.08 -1.82
N LEU A 106 16.22 -19.07 -1.04
CA LEU A 106 17.43 -18.98 -0.22
C LEU A 106 18.69 -18.86 -1.09
N THR A 107 18.83 -19.70 -2.12
CA THR A 107 19.94 -19.62 -3.07
C THR A 107 19.98 -18.25 -3.76
N PHE A 108 18.83 -17.72 -4.16
CA PHE A 108 18.73 -16.39 -4.76
C PHE A 108 19.13 -15.29 -3.77
N ALA A 109 18.67 -15.34 -2.51
CA ALA A 109 19.02 -14.37 -1.49
C ALA A 109 20.53 -14.36 -1.18
N LEU A 110 21.15 -15.54 -1.08
CA LEU A 110 22.59 -15.68 -0.88
C LEU A 110 23.40 -15.12 -2.08
N ASN A 111 22.95 -15.38 -3.31
CA ASN A 111 23.60 -14.88 -4.52
C ASN A 111 23.41 -13.37 -4.72
N ALA A 112 22.24 -12.83 -4.41
CA ALA A 112 21.95 -11.41 -4.48
C ALA A 112 22.80 -10.62 -3.47
N GLY A 113 22.93 -11.12 -2.23
CA GLY A 113 23.82 -10.52 -1.24
C GLY A 113 25.30 -10.53 -1.65
N ALA A 114 25.74 -11.58 -2.35
CA ALA A 114 27.09 -11.65 -2.91
C ALA A 114 27.33 -10.59 -4.00
N LEU A 115 26.38 -10.42 -4.94
CA LEU A 115 26.47 -9.41 -5.99
C LEU A 115 26.50 -7.99 -5.42
N GLU A 116 25.66 -7.69 -4.43
CA GLU A 116 25.58 -6.35 -3.84
C GLU A 116 26.88 -5.94 -3.13
N SER A 117 27.56 -6.89 -2.48
CA SER A 117 28.86 -6.65 -1.82
C SER A 117 29.98 -6.35 -2.82
N VAL A 118 30.02 -7.07 -3.95
CA VAL A 118 30.99 -6.88 -5.04
C VAL A 118 30.76 -5.52 -5.72
N GLN A 119 29.49 -5.18 -5.99
CA GLN A 119 29.14 -3.93 -6.68
C GLN A 119 29.44 -2.67 -5.83
N ARG A 120 29.22 -2.72 -4.50
CA ARG A 120 29.58 -1.62 -3.58
C ARG A 120 31.09 -1.38 -3.53
N GLY A 121 31.91 -2.44 -3.55
CA GLY A 121 33.37 -2.31 -3.57
C GLY A 121 33.89 -1.63 -4.83
N GLU A 122 33.30 -1.96 -5.98
CA GLU A 122 33.67 -1.38 -7.28
C GLU A 122 33.24 0.09 -7.41
N LEU A 123 32.04 0.43 -6.91
CA LEU A 123 31.52 1.80 -6.91
C LEU A 123 32.32 2.71 -5.96
N ALA A 124 32.71 2.20 -4.79
CA ALA A 124 33.57 2.93 -3.85
C ALA A 124 34.93 3.25 -4.48
N LYS A 125 35.58 2.27 -5.14
CA LYS A 125 36.86 2.48 -5.85
C LYS A 125 36.75 3.53 -6.94
N LYS A 126 35.70 3.47 -7.78
CA LYS A 126 35.49 4.44 -8.86
C LYS A 126 35.24 5.86 -8.33
N THR A 127 34.47 5.98 -7.25
CA THR A 127 34.15 7.28 -6.62
C THR A 127 35.38 7.91 -5.98
N VAL A 128 36.20 7.12 -5.26
CA VAL A 128 37.47 7.58 -4.67
C VAL A 128 38.45 7.99 -5.77
N ALA A 129 38.60 7.17 -6.83
CA ALA A 129 39.46 7.51 -7.97
C ALA A 129 39.03 8.81 -8.66
N GLN A 130 37.73 9.12 -8.70
CA GLN A 130 37.21 10.35 -9.28
C GLN A 130 37.42 11.59 -8.39
N MET A 131 37.36 11.45 -7.06
CA MET A 131 37.66 12.54 -6.12
C MET A 131 39.15 12.90 -6.10
N LEU A 132 40.05 11.93 -6.28
CA LEU A 132 41.50 12.19 -6.35
C LEU A 132 41.98 12.69 -7.72
N ARG A 133 41.10 12.88 -8.71
CA ARG A 133 41.51 13.43 -10.01
C ARG A 133 42.02 14.86 -9.86
N PRO A 134 43.17 15.21 -10.46
CA PRO A 134 43.76 16.56 -10.34
C PRO A 134 42.89 17.65 -10.95
N SER A 135 41.97 17.31 -11.84
CA SER A 135 41.00 18.21 -12.49
C SER A 135 39.67 18.35 -11.73
N SER A 136 39.50 17.70 -10.58
CA SER A 136 38.28 17.82 -9.77
C SER A 136 38.35 19.05 -8.86
N ILE A 137 37.33 19.90 -8.91
CA ILE A 137 37.17 21.09 -8.04
C ILE A 137 37.10 20.67 -6.55
N ILE A 138 36.71 19.43 -6.28
CA ILE A 138 36.57 18.86 -4.94
C ILE A 138 37.90 18.23 -4.46
N ASN A 139 38.95 18.22 -5.30
CA ASN A 139 40.25 17.70 -4.89
C ASN A 139 40.92 18.67 -3.90
N PRO A 140 41.16 18.28 -2.64
CA PRO A 140 41.73 19.17 -1.63
C PRO A 140 43.12 19.68 -1.99
N VAL A 141 43.89 18.92 -2.78
CA VAL A 141 45.21 19.33 -3.29
C VAL A 141 45.09 20.38 -4.39
N ALA A 142 44.10 20.27 -5.27
CA ALA A 142 43.84 21.26 -6.31
C ALA A 142 43.33 22.58 -5.72
N VAL A 143 42.44 22.50 -4.72
CA VAL A 143 41.95 23.67 -3.97
C VAL A 143 43.10 24.37 -3.22
N ALA A 144 44.01 23.61 -2.58
CA ALA A 144 45.17 24.19 -1.91
C ALA A 144 46.11 24.93 -2.88
N ARG A 145 46.34 24.39 -4.08
CA ARG A 145 47.11 25.08 -5.14
C ARG A 145 46.42 26.36 -5.60
N LEU A 146 45.11 26.30 -5.85
CA LEU A 146 44.33 27.45 -6.29
C LEU A 146 44.37 28.59 -5.25
N CYS A 147 44.17 28.27 -3.97
CA CYS A 147 44.25 29.24 -2.88
C CYS A 147 45.60 29.95 -2.79
N ASN A 148 46.71 29.25 -3.09
CA ASN A 148 48.04 29.84 -3.04
C ASN A 148 48.32 30.83 -4.20
N GLU A 149 47.61 30.68 -5.33
CA GLU A 149 47.73 31.55 -6.51
C GLU A 149 46.58 32.56 -6.67
N CYS A 150 45.55 32.49 -5.83
CA CYS A 150 44.37 33.37 -5.88
C CYS A 150 44.71 34.86 -5.90
N SER A 151 45.73 35.27 -5.14
CA SER A 151 46.17 36.67 -5.08
C SER A 151 46.80 37.15 -6.40
N ALA A 152 47.52 36.27 -7.11
CA ALA A 152 48.09 36.57 -8.42
C ALA A 152 47.00 36.69 -9.50
N TYR A 153 46.02 35.78 -9.50
CA TYR A 153 44.89 35.80 -10.44
C TYR A 153 43.99 37.02 -10.25
N LEU A 154 43.61 37.35 -9.01
CA LEU A 154 42.82 38.54 -8.70
C LEU A 154 43.52 39.83 -9.15
N CYS A 155 44.84 39.89 -9.01
CA CYS A 155 45.64 41.02 -9.48
C CYS A 155 45.62 41.13 -11.02
N GLY A 156 45.71 40.00 -11.73
CA GLY A 156 45.56 39.94 -13.20
C GLY A 156 44.20 40.46 -13.68
N CYS A 157 43.10 39.93 -13.15
CA CYS A 157 41.74 40.32 -13.53
C CYS A 157 41.48 41.83 -13.28
N MET A 158 41.98 42.39 -12.18
CA MET A 158 41.83 43.81 -11.87
C MET A 158 42.60 44.71 -12.85
N ARG A 159 43.73 44.24 -13.40
CA ARG A 159 44.47 44.96 -14.44
C ARG A 159 43.78 44.89 -15.79
N GLU A 160 43.29 43.72 -16.21
CA GLU A 160 42.51 43.59 -17.44
C GLU A 160 41.26 44.48 -17.42
N ALA A 161 40.63 44.62 -16.25
CA ALA A 161 39.50 45.52 -16.04
C ALA A 161 39.89 47.01 -15.97
N GLY A 162 41.15 47.39 -16.21
CA GLY A 162 41.64 48.78 -16.20
C GLY A 162 41.72 49.41 -14.80
N LYS A 163 41.53 48.63 -13.74
CA LYS A 163 41.43 49.08 -12.34
C LYS A 163 42.74 48.93 -11.55
N GLY A 164 43.87 48.76 -12.23
CA GLY A 164 45.18 48.56 -11.59
C GLY A 164 45.62 49.71 -10.67
N HIS A 165 45.12 50.93 -10.88
CA HIS A 165 45.42 52.10 -10.04
C HIS A 165 44.87 51.99 -8.60
N LEU A 166 43.93 51.09 -8.34
CA LEU A 166 43.40 50.80 -7.00
C LEU A 166 44.30 49.82 -6.22
N CYS A 167 45.39 49.34 -6.81
CA CYS A 167 46.32 48.43 -6.16
C CYS A 167 47.12 49.19 -5.08
N PRO A 168 47.05 48.77 -3.80
CA PRO A 168 47.74 49.46 -2.71
C PRO A 168 49.26 49.18 -2.69
N CYS A 169 49.75 48.25 -3.51
CA CYS A 169 51.16 47.90 -3.58
C CYS A 169 51.95 48.94 -4.38
N LYS A 170 52.76 49.77 -3.70
CA LYS A 170 53.58 50.83 -4.33
C LYS A 170 54.66 50.31 -5.30
N SER A 171 55.04 49.03 -5.24
CA SER A 171 55.97 48.38 -6.17
C SER A 171 55.64 46.89 -6.28
N CYS A 172 54.83 46.49 -7.25
CA CYS A 172 54.47 45.09 -7.45
C CYS A 172 55.50 44.42 -8.39
N ALA A 173 56.23 43.43 -7.90
CA ALA A 173 57.29 42.73 -8.65
C ALA A 173 56.78 41.87 -9.84
N MET A 174 55.46 41.77 -10.03
CA MET A 174 54.81 41.06 -11.15
C MET A 174 54.92 41.81 -12.49
N GLU A 175 55.64 42.93 -12.55
CA GLU A 175 55.91 43.65 -13.81
C GLU A 175 56.85 42.87 -14.74
N LYS A 176 57.54 41.83 -14.25
CA LYS A 176 58.62 41.13 -14.97
C LYS A 176 58.34 39.68 -15.39
N THR A 177 57.17 39.12 -15.12
CA THR A 177 56.93 37.67 -15.33
C THR A 177 55.91 37.32 -16.43
N TYR A 178 55.37 38.29 -17.16
CA TYR A 178 54.55 38.03 -18.35
C TYR A 178 55.22 38.58 -19.61
N VAL A 179 56.41 38.06 -19.92
CA VAL A 179 56.91 38.01 -21.30
C VAL A 179 57.31 36.56 -21.56
N HIS A 180 56.51 35.94 -22.43
CA HIS A 180 56.51 34.56 -22.93
C HIS A 180 55.85 33.49 -22.07
#